data_AF-A0A1W1WYI2-F1
#
_entry.id   AF-A0A1W1WYI2-F1
#
_cell.length_a   1.000
_cell.length_b   1.000
_cell.length_c   1.000
_cell.angle_alpha   90.00
_cell.angle_beta   90.00
_cell.angle_gamma   90.00
#
_symmetry.space_group_name_H-M   'P 1'
#
loop_
_entity.id
_entity.type
_entity.pdbx_description
1 polymer ?
#
loop_
_entity_poly.entity_id
_entity_poly.type
_entity_poly.pdbx_seq_one_letter_code
_entity_poly.pdbx_strand_id
1 'polypeptide(L)' 'MSVWKCNKCGNTVEATTPPETCPSCKEKCEFIDVTCYIPECGGPDSGNVNPQVFQESYKSDK' A
#
# COMPACT_ATOMS: atom_id res chain seq x y z
N MET A 1 -6.35 -10.49 -0.15
CA MET A 1 -5.81 -9.64 0.95
C MET A 1 -5.42 -8.32 0.32
N SER A 2 -5.54 -7.19 1.02
CA SER A 2 -5.16 -5.89 0.46
C SER A 2 -3.73 -5.54 0.84
N VAL A 3 -3.01 -4.89 -0.07
CA VAL A 3 -1.66 -4.39 0.17
C VAL A 3 -1.75 -2.90 0.47
N TRP A 4 -1.32 -2.52 1.66
CA TRP A 4 -1.35 -1.16 2.14
C TRP A 4 0.06 -0.61 2.18
N LYS A 5 0.31 0.50 1.51
CA LYS A 5 1.59 1.18 1.54
C LYS A 5 1.57 2.31 2.55
N CYS A 6 2.49 2.28 3.50
CA CYS A 6 2.73 3.38 4.41
C CYS A 6 3.20 4.60 3.62
N ASN A 7 2.48 5.71 3.76
CA ASN A 7 2.83 6.95 3.09
C ASN A 7 4.19 7.48 3.57
N LYS A 8 4.43 7.46 4.89
CA LYS A 8 5.59 8.06 5.54
C LYS A 8 6.92 7.40 5.20
N CYS A 9 7.01 6.08 5.38
CA CYS A 9 8.24 5.32 5.19
C CYS A 9 8.25 4.41 3.94
N GLY A 10 7.13 4.34 3.21
CA GLY A 10 7.03 3.55 1.98
C GLY A 10 6.84 2.04 2.18
N ASN A 11 6.79 1.56 3.42
CA ASN A 11 6.66 0.14 3.73
C ASN A 11 5.28 -0.41 3.35
N THR A 12 5.22 -1.60 2.76
CA THR A 12 3.97 -2.29 2.42
C THR A 12 3.58 -3.30 3.49
N VAL A 13 2.30 -3.33 3.84
CA VAL A 13 1.71 -4.28 4.78
C VAL A 13 0.50 -4.95 4.15
N GLU A 14 0.48 -6.28 4.18
CA GLU A 14 -0.65 -7.07 3.69
C GLU A 14 -1.66 -7.27 4.82
N ALA A 15 -2.82 -6.63 4.69
CA ALA A 15 -3.89 -6.69 5.67
C ALA A 15 -5.24 -6.39 5.02
N THR A 16 -6.34 -6.87 5.60
CA THR A 16 -7.68 -6.46 5.14
C THR A 16 -7.95 -4.98 5.40
N THR A 17 -7.38 -4.44 6.47
CA THR A 17 -7.52 -3.05 6.90
C THR A 17 -6.16 -2.50 7.31
N PRO A 18 -5.86 -1.23 7.03
CA PRO A 18 -4.58 -0.65 7.38
C PRO A 18 -4.46 -0.52 8.90
N PRO A 19 -3.28 -0.82 9.48
CA PRO A 19 -3.05 -0.58 10.90
C PRO A 19 -2.92 0.93 11.16
N GLU A 20 -3.35 1.40 12.33
CA GLU A 20 -3.10 2.79 12.73
C GLU A 20 -1.60 3.08 12.86
N THR A 21 -0.84 2.10 13.36
CA THR A 21 0.60 2.25 13.64
C THR A 21 1.40 1.44 12.63
N CYS A 22 2.34 2.09 11.94
CA CYS A 22 3.18 1.39 10.98
C CYS A 22 4.19 0.49 11.68
N PRO A 23 4.32 -0.81 11.34
CA PRO A 23 5.28 -1.70 11.99
C PRO A 23 6.75 -1.35 11.66
N SER A 24 6.99 -0.67 10.55
CA SER A 24 8.34 -0.26 10.13
C SER A 24 8.78 1.04 10.80
N CYS A 25 7.93 2.07 10.78
CA CYS A 25 8.27 3.36 11.37
C CYS A 25 7.76 3.54 12.83
N LYS A 26 6.96 2.61 13.35
CA LYS A 26 6.42 2.56 14.72
C LYS A 26 5.66 3.82 15.17
N GLU A 27 5.06 4.51 14.21
CA GLU A 27 4.30 5.73 14.41
C GLU A 27 2.95 5.64 13.71
N LYS A 28 2.02 6.53 14.06
CA LYS A 28 0.74 6.64 13.37
C LYS A 28 0.96 7.17 11.97
N CYS A 29 0.56 6.40 10.95
CA CYS A 29 0.80 6.74 9.55
C CYS A 29 -0.45 6.43 8.72
N GLU A 30 -0.65 7.23 7.67
CA GLU A 30 -1.63 6.90 6.65
C GLU A 30 -1.10 5.81 5.73
N PHE A 31 -2.02 4.97 5.30
CA PHE A 31 -1.77 3.81 4.47
C PHE A 31 -2.64 3.89 3.24
N ILE A 32 -2.01 3.80 2.08
CA ILE A 32 -2.69 3.85 0.80
C ILE A 32 -2.87 2.41 0.33
N ASP A 33 -4.08 2.05 -0.08
CA ASP A 33 -4.30 0.79 -0.77
C ASP A 33 -3.57 0.84 -2.13
N VAL A 34 -2.59 -0.04 -2.29
CA VAL A 34 -1.83 -0.23 -3.53
C VAL A 34 -2.18 -1.58 -4.16
N THR A 35 -3.28 -2.19 -3.73
CA THR A 35 -3.71 -3.51 -4.18
C THR A 35 -4.03 -3.45 -5.66
N CYS A 36 -3.52 -4.42 -6.41
CA CYS A 36 -3.83 -4.49 -7.81
C CYS A 36 -5.23 -5.06 -8.06
N TYR A 37 -6.23 -4.20 -8.23
CA TYR A 37 -7.58 -4.61 -8.64
C TYR A 37 -7.74 -4.79 -10.16
N ILE A 38 -6.69 -4.47 -10.94
CA ILE A 38 -6.71 -4.55 -12.40
C ILE A 38 -6.35 -5.99 -12.82
N PRO A 39 -7.17 -6.66 -13.64
CA PRO A 39 -6.88 -8.02 -14.10
C PRO A 39 -5.57 -8.12 -14.90
N GLU A 40 -5.18 -7.05 -15.60
CA GLU A 40 -3.92 -6.98 -16.35
C GLU A 40 -2.66 -7.02 -15.47
N CYS A 41 -2.77 -6.62 -14.20
CA CYS A 41 -1.67 -6.71 -13.24
C CYS A 41 -1.83 -7.93 -12.29
N GLY A 42 -2.77 -8.83 -12.61
CA GLY A 42 -2.96 -10.13 -11.96
C GLY A 42 -4.08 -10.17 -10.92
N GLY A 43 -4.76 -9.05 -10.68
CA GLY A 43 -5.84 -8.97 -9.70
C GLY A 43 -5.38 -9.14 -8.24
N PRO A 44 -6.32 -9.06 -7.29
CA PRO A 44 -6.03 -9.01 -5.85
C PRO A 44 -5.52 -10.34 -5.26
N ASP A 45 -5.54 -11.41 -6.05
CA ASP A 45 -5.05 -12.75 -5.67
C ASP A 45 -3.61 -13.01 -6.11
N SER A 46 -3.07 -12.23 -7.06
CA SER A 46 -1.69 -12.43 -7.55
C SER A 46 -0.60 -11.90 -6.61
N GLY A 47 -0.97 -11.18 -5.53
CA GLY A 47 -0.01 -10.51 -4.64
C GLY A 47 0.71 -9.31 -5.29
N ASN A 48 0.29 -8.90 -6.49
CA ASN A 48 0.89 -7.77 -7.19
C ASN A 48 0.34 -6.43 -6.65
N VAL A 49 1.21 -5.43 -6.60
CA VAL A 49 0.84 -4.04 -6.31
C VAL A 49 0.68 -3.25 -7.60
N ASN A 50 -0.27 -2.32 -7.63
CA ASN A 50 -0.41 -1.43 -8.78
C ASN A 50 0.75 -0.42 -8.80
N PRO A 51 1.67 -0.47 -9.77
CA PRO A 51 2.86 0.38 -9.78
C PRO A 51 2.54 1.88 -9.94
N GLN A 52 1.44 2.23 -10.62
CA GLN A 52 1.03 3.64 -10.73
C GLN A 52 0.60 4.18 -9.37
N VAL A 53 -0.34 3.49 -8.70
CA VAL A 53 -0.82 3.88 -7.37
C VAL A 53 0.33 3.84 -6.35
N PHE A 54 1.22 2.85 -6.46
CA PHE A 54 2.41 2.75 -5.62
C PHE A 54 3.34 3.95 -5.80
N GLN A 55 3.59 4.43 -7.03
CA GLN A 55 4.46 5.58 -7.23
C GLN A 55 3.76 6.91 -6.87
N GLU A 56 2.47 7.07 -7.21
CA GLU A 56 1.72 8.29 -6.93
C GLU A 56 1.51 8.51 -5.43
N SER A 57 1.22 7.45 -4.67
CA SER A 57 1.09 7.51 -3.21
C SER A 57 2.35 8.00 -2.49
N TYR A 58 3.53 7.88 -3.11
CA TYR A 58 4.77 8.44 -2.57
C TYR A 58 5.01 9.89 -2.99
N LYS A 59 4.49 10.28 -4.16
CA LYS A 59 4.67 11.64 -4.69
C LYS A 59 3.71 12.65 -4.08
N SER A 60 2.52 12.21 -3.65
CA SER A 60 1.49 13.11 -3.14
C SER A 60 1.80 13.71 -1.75
N ASP A 61 2.80 13.19 -1.05
CA ASP A 61 3.26 13.68 0.25
C ASP A 61 4.53 14.55 0.18
N LYS A 62 4.88 15.04 -1.02
CA LYS A 62 6.02 15.94 -1.23
C LYS A 62 5.60 17.21 -1.94
#